data_AF-A0AAW2LZI3-F1
#
_entry.id   AF-A0AAW2LZI3-F1
#
_cell.length_a   1.000
_cell.length_b   1.000
_cell.length_c   1.000
_cell.angle_alpha   90.00
_cell.angle_beta   90.00
_cell.angle_gamma   90.00
#
_symmetry.space_group_name_H-M   'P 1'
#
loop_
_entity.id
_entity.type
_entity.pdbx_description
1 polymer ?
#
loop_
_entity_poly.entity_id
_entity_poly.type
_entity_poly.pdbx_seq_one_letter_code
_entity_poly.pdbx_strand_id
1 'polypeptide(L)'
;MEESIIDIVPPESLMESLARAPIKTFFTSRSVCKAFVNLTSVSRRGKPFCNLTSFKPEFIALHSAYATQILGLQFGDSNMLNCVDPEVDVDPQFVGNFRLKPMFRMPDFISPRTYSRDKNKSLLVNSCNGLVYFVRRRAEDERSFVCNPVTNEYLLIPDVDHDPEPRFLSSVVQTKSMWLGYSPGSDQYKVLRLFSHSYGDPLDMGAEVLVVGTDSWKLIGKPPLGREISWDCCSTTLNGVLYWLDQTCKDIFFFDFDKEIFGEIALPSEYGDELLSKIEFMSIGVLGGCLSLSFNVHDAPHVDIWVMENLGNQESWSKKYIVDAVSPSGMPLYGQFRPLQVLRSGEILMLWTNNDLVCYNRRNKSLRYAGFHWLQTNPRAIGFTPSLISLKDALSVNEVRHTERPW
;
A
#
# COMPACT_ATOMS: atom_id res chain seq x y z
N MET A 1 2.68 -46.44 11.19
CA MET A 1 2.59 -44.98 11.38
C MET A 1 3.79 -44.42 10.68
N GLU A 2 3.61 -43.83 9.50
CA GLU A 2 4.67 -43.06 8.86
C GLU A 2 4.80 -41.74 9.64
N GLU A 3 5.96 -41.50 10.24
CA GLU A 3 6.30 -40.20 10.81
C GLU A 3 6.26 -39.16 9.69
N SER A 4 5.51 -38.07 9.87
CA SER A 4 5.47 -37.04 8.85
C SER A 4 6.81 -36.30 8.86
N ILE A 5 7.29 -35.86 7.69
CA ILE A 5 8.54 -35.08 7.55
C ILE A 5 8.55 -33.87 8.51
N ILE A 6 7.38 -33.35 8.89
CA ILE A 6 7.20 -32.22 9.79
C ILE A 6 7.61 -32.57 11.23
N ASP A 7 7.54 -33.84 11.62
CA ASP A 7 7.93 -34.32 12.95
C ASP A 7 9.46 -34.50 13.09
N ILE A 8 10.19 -34.46 11.97
CA ILE A 8 11.64 -34.73 11.88
C ILE A 8 12.44 -33.42 11.70
N VAL A 9 11.85 -32.39 11.08
CA VAL A 9 12.53 -31.12 10.79
C VAL A 9 12.39 -30.15 11.96
N PRO A 10 13.48 -29.53 12.44
CA PRO A 10 13.42 -28.50 13.48
C PRO A 10 12.44 -27.37 13.11
N PRO A 11 11.57 -26.95 14.04
CA PRO A 11 10.67 -25.81 13.88
C PRO A 11 11.31 -24.59 13.22
N GLU A 12 12.51 -24.19 13.62
CA GLU A 12 13.17 -23.00 13.07
C GLU A 12 13.57 -23.16 11.59
N SER A 13 14.04 -24.35 11.20
CA SER A 13 14.45 -24.63 9.81
C SER A 13 13.25 -24.75 8.86
N LEU A 14 12.14 -25.30 9.36
CA LEU A 14 10.87 -25.31 8.63
C LEU A 14 10.39 -23.86 8.42
N MET A 15 10.48 -23.02 9.45
CA MET A 15 10.04 -21.63 9.43
C MET A 15 10.89 -20.77 8.49
N GLU A 16 12.20 -20.94 8.45
CA GLU A 16 13.08 -20.24 7.50
C GLU A 16 12.80 -20.68 6.03
N SER A 17 12.51 -21.96 5.82
CA SER A 17 12.16 -22.50 4.51
C SER A 17 10.80 -21.99 4.03
N LEU A 18 9.82 -21.96 4.94
CA LEU A 18 8.49 -21.43 4.69
C LEU A 18 8.52 -19.90 4.49
N ALA A 19 9.31 -19.17 5.28
CA ALA A 19 9.53 -17.72 5.10
C ALA A 19 10.04 -17.36 3.69
N ARG A 20 10.75 -18.29 3.04
CA ARG A 20 11.28 -18.14 1.68
C ARG A 20 10.34 -18.64 0.58
N ALA A 21 9.30 -19.40 0.93
CA ALA A 21 8.37 -19.97 -0.03
C ALA A 21 7.42 -18.90 -0.62
N PRO A 22 7.08 -18.97 -1.93
CA PRO A 22 6.08 -18.10 -2.52
C PRO A 22 4.75 -18.25 -1.78
N ILE A 23 4.04 -17.15 -1.57
CA ILE A 23 2.82 -17.16 -0.75
C ILE A 23 1.66 -17.94 -1.38
N LYS A 24 1.73 -18.18 -2.69
CA LYS A 24 0.88 -19.16 -3.39
C LYS A 24 0.95 -20.55 -2.76
N THR A 25 2.13 -20.96 -2.31
CA THR A 25 2.35 -22.23 -1.60
C THR A 25 1.54 -22.26 -0.31
N PHE A 26 1.43 -21.14 0.41
CA PHE A 26 0.62 -21.05 1.62
C PHE A 26 -0.88 -21.18 1.35
N PHE A 27 -1.39 -20.53 0.28
CA PHE A 27 -2.80 -20.64 -0.11
C PHE A 27 -3.23 -22.06 -0.48
N THR A 28 -2.37 -22.82 -1.16
CA THR A 28 -2.62 -24.23 -1.47
C THR A 28 -2.35 -25.16 -0.30
N SER A 29 -1.47 -24.77 0.64
CA SER A 29 -1.01 -25.64 1.75
C SER A 29 -1.95 -25.75 2.94
N ARG A 30 -2.95 -24.85 3.10
CA ARG A 30 -3.97 -25.00 4.17
C ARG A 30 -4.74 -26.32 4.08
N SER A 31 -4.75 -26.94 2.90
CA SER A 31 -5.35 -28.24 2.64
C SER A 31 -4.40 -29.43 2.88
N VAL A 32 -3.13 -29.19 3.22
CA VAL A 32 -2.07 -30.22 3.23
C VAL A 32 -1.95 -30.90 4.59
N CYS A 33 -1.88 -30.16 5.70
CA CYS A 33 -1.96 -30.77 7.04
C CYS A 33 -2.32 -29.78 8.16
N LYS A 34 -2.71 -30.32 9.32
CA LYS A 34 -3.08 -29.55 10.53
C LYS A 34 -1.94 -28.66 11.04
N ALA A 35 -0.67 -29.05 10.86
CA ALA A 35 0.46 -28.23 11.26
C ALA A 35 0.54 -26.92 10.44
N PHE A 36 0.31 -26.98 9.12
CA PHE A 36 0.22 -25.77 8.28
C PHE A 36 -0.96 -24.87 8.62
N VAL A 37 -2.11 -25.46 9.00
CA VAL A 37 -3.25 -24.69 9.51
C VAL A 37 -2.89 -23.99 10.82
N ASN A 38 -2.27 -24.71 11.76
CA ASN A 38 -1.88 -24.16 13.06
C ASN A 38 -0.79 -23.08 12.94
N LEU A 39 0.16 -23.22 12.01
CA LEU A 39 1.19 -22.22 11.71
C LEU A 39 0.61 -20.91 11.13
N THR A 40 -0.58 -20.99 10.52
CA THR A 40 -1.22 -19.85 9.85
C THR A 40 -2.45 -19.31 10.58
N SER A 41 -2.86 -19.94 11.68
CA SER A 41 -3.96 -19.51 12.55
C SER A 41 -3.40 -18.77 13.76
N VAL A 42 -3.56 -17.44 13.81
CA VAL A 42 -3.24 -16.68 15.02
C VAL A 42 -4.44 -16.73 15.95
N SER A 43 -4.34 -17.48 17.06
CA SER A 43 -5.28 -17.36 18.18
C SER A 43 -4.87 -16.18 19.06
N ARG A 44 -5.54 -15.03 18.91
CA ARG A 44 -5.32 -13.81 19.73
C ARG A 44 -6.05 -13.85 21.09
N ARG A 45 -6.24 -15.00 21.74
CA ARG A 45 -6.78 -15.02 23.11
C ARG A 45 -5.67 -14.96 24.17
N GLY A 46 -5.30 -13.72 24.49
CA GLY A 46 -4.80 -13.20 25.76
C GLY A 46 -3.86 -14.07 26.62
N LYS A 47 -2.58 -13.68 26.66
CA LYS A 47 -1.76 -13.49 27.89
C LYS A 47 -0.33 -13.03 27.53
N PRO A 48 0.33 -12.24 28.39
CA PRO A 48 1.70 -11.77 28.15
C PRO A 48 2.72 -12.89 28.43
N PHE A 49 3.70 -12.95 27.53
CA PHE A 49 5.03 -13.58 27.54
C PHE A 49 5.43 -14.72 28.52
N CYS A 50 6.19 -15.65 27.92
CA CYS A 50 7.20 -16.59 28.46
C CYS A 50 6.78 -18.04 28.75
N ASN A 51 7.55 -18.93 28.11
CA ASN A 51 7.86 -20.32 28.44
C ASN A 51 6.83 -21.42 28.08
N LEU A 52 6.67 -21.69 26.79
CA LEU A 52 7.09 -22.92 26.08
C LEU A 52 6.66 -22.75 24.61
N THR A 53 7.37 -23.41 23.70
CA THR A 53 7.42 -23.19 22.24
C THR A 53 6.09 -23.44 21.51
N SER A 54 5.19 -22.47 21.60
CA SER A 54 4.01 -22.30 20.73
C SER A 54 4.30 -21.20 19.71
N PHE A 55 4.33 -21.58 18.43
CA PHE A 55 4.69 -20.77 17.28
C PHE A 55 4.03 -19.38 17.26
N LYS A 56 4.88 -18.35 17.15
CA LYS A 56 4.61 -16.94 17.45
C LYS A 56 4.38 -16.06 16.20
N PRO A 57 3.86 -14.82 16.38
CA PRO A 57 3.85 -13.72 15.41
C PRO A 57 5.16 -13.44 14.64
N GLU A 58 6.27 -14.02 15.11
CA GLU A 58 7.59 -14.01 14.49
C GLU A 58 7.58 -14.59 13.07
N PHE A 59 6.74 -15.58 12.72
CA PHE A 59 6.70 -16.14 11.35
C PHE A 59 6.27 -15.12 10.30
N ILE A 60 5.19 -14.37 10.58
CA ILE A 60 4.64 -13.38 9.64
C ILE A 60 5.60 -12.19 9.53
N ALA A 61 6.23 -11.79 10.65
CA ALA A 61 7.27 -10.77 10.64
C ALA A 61 8.52 -11.23 9.85
N LEU A 62 8.95 -12.48 10.02
CA LEU A 62 10.10 -13.05 9.32
C LEU A 62 9.81 -13.25 7.82
N HIS A 63 8.63 -13.78 7.46
CA HIS A 63 8.19 -13.88 6.07
C HIS A 63 8.08 -12.47 5.45
N SER A 64 7.43 -11.53 6.12
CA SER A 64 7.29 -10.14 5.63
C SER A 64 8.61 -9.37 5.53
N ALA A 65 9.65 -9.72 6.30
CA ALA A 65 10.95 -9.06 6.24
C ALA A 65 11.82 -9.53 5.06
N TYR A 66 11.61 -10.77 4.58
CA TYR A 66 12.43 -11.40 3.54
C TYR A 66 11.67 -11.76 2.26
N ALA A 67 10.34 -11.67 2.24
CA ALA A 67 9.52 -11.99 1.09
C ALA A 67 9.25 -10.75 0.24
N THR A 68 9.48 -10.91 -1.05
CA THR A 68 9.04 -9.98 -2.08
C THR A 68 7.52 -9.83 -2.00
N GLN A 69 7.05 -8.60 -1.90
CA GLN A 69 5.63 -8.28 -1.85
C GLN A 69 4.96 -8.69 -3.16
N ILE A 70 3.78 -9.29 -3.05
CA ILE A 70 2.88 -9.43 -4.19
C ILE A 70 2.41 -8.04 -4.61
N LEU A 71 2.20 -7.83 -5.90
CA LEU A 71 1.51 -6.64 -6.38
C LEU A 71 0.00 -6.88 -6.42
N GLY A 72 -0.76 -6.05 -5.73
CA GLY A 72 -2.21 -5.93 -5.90
C GLY A 72 -2.52 -4.91 -6.99
N LEU A 73 -3.37 -5.28 -7.95
CA LEU A 73 -3.63 -4.53 -9.19
C LEU A 73 -5.12 -4.35 -9.41
N GLN A 74 -5.55 -3.09 -9.51
CA GLN A 74 -6.93 -2.74 -9.81
C GLN A 74 -7.00 -1.95 -11.12
N PHE A 75 -7.79 -2.46 -12.06
CA PHE A 75 -8.08 -1.77 -13.32
C PHE A 75 -9.38 -1.00 -13.19
N GLY A 76 -9.41 0.19 -13.78
CA GLY A 76 -10.47 1.15 -13.59
C GLY A 76 -11.89 0.67 -13.85
N ASP A 77 -12.07 -0.06 -14.95
CA ASP A 77 -13.35 -0.61 -15.40
C ASP A 77 -13.66 -1.99 -14.81
N SER A 78 -12.77 -2.53 -13.95
CA SER A 78 -12.88 -3.86 -13.41
C SER A 78 -13.33 -3.85 -11.94
N ASN A 79 -14.31 -4.69 -11.60
CA ASN A 79 -14.67 -4.98 -10.22
C ASN A 79 -13.74 -6.05 -9.60
N MET A 80 -12.56 -6.27 -10.16
CA MET A 80 -11.60 -7.27 -9.70
C MET A 80 -10.31 -6.63 -9.20
N LEU A 81 -9.90 -7.01 -7.99
CA LEU A 81 -8.51 -6.92 -7.57
C LEU A 81 -7.79 -8.15 -8.12
N ASN A 82 -6.73 -7.93 -8.88
CA ASN A 82 -5.83 -8.97 -9.37
C ASN A 82 -4.53 -8.93 -8.58
N CYS A 83 -3.74 -10.00 -8.67
CA CYS A 83 -2.40 -10.02 -8.15
C CYS A 83 -1.40 -10.69 -9.07
N VAL A 84 -0.15 -10.35 -8.77
CA VAL A 84 1.03 -10.77 -9.50
C VAL A 84 2.16 -10.94 -8.49
N ASP A 85 2.83 -12.07 -8.53
CA ASP A 85 4.12 -12.27 -7.89
C ASP A 85 5.22 -11.83 -8.86
N PRO A 86 5.94 -10.73 -8.59
CA PRO A 86 6.93 -10.19 -9.52
C PRO A 86 8.16 -11.10 -9.70
N GLU A 87 8.32 -12.15 -8.90
CA GLU A 87 9.43 -13.11 -9.05
C GLU A 87 9.03 -14.40 -9.74
N VAL A 88 7.77 -14.81 -9.59
CA VAL A 88 7.27 -16.09 -10.13
C VAL A 88 6.48 -15.89 -11.42
N ASP A 89 5.74 -14.79 -11.54
CA ASP A 89 4.80 -14.57 -12.65
C ASP A 89 5.41 -13.76 -13.80
N VAL A 90 6.70 -13.39 -13.71
CA VAL A 90 7.45 -12.78 -14.80
C VAL A 90 8.05 -13.89 -15.66
N ASP A 91 7.49 -14.08 -16.85
CA ASP A 91 8.01 -15.06 -17.83
C ASP A 91 9.44 -14.67 -18.27
N PRO A 92 10.45 -15.56 -18.13
CA PRO A 92 11.82 -15.30 -18.57
C PRO A 92 11.96 -15.10 -20.09
N GLN A 93 11.02 -15.60 -20.89
CA GLN A 93 11.10 -15.61 -22.36
C GLN A 93 10.23 -14.54 -23.04
N PHE A 94 9.38 -13.83 -22.29
CA PHE A 94 8.58 -12.75 -22.84
C PHE A 94 8.78 -11.46 -22.08
N VAL A 95 9.35 -10.49 -22.80
CA VAL A 95 9.15 -9.07 -22.52
C VAL A 95 7.64 -8.82 -22.61
N GLY A 96 6.98 -8.90 -21.45
CA GLY A 96 5.73 -8.22 -21.23
C GLY A 96 4.46 -9.05 -21.29
N ASN A 97 4.17 -9.82 -20.24
CA ASN A 97 2.79 -10.03 -19.78
C ASN A 97 2.80 -10.62 -18.37
N PHE A 98 2.30 -9.89 -17.38
CA PHE A 98 2.01 -10.51 -16.10
C PHE A 98 0.83 -11.45 -16.24
N ARG A 99 0.95 -12.68 -15.74
CA ARG A 99 -0.21 -13.54 -15.56
C ARG A 99 -1.03 -13.02 -14.39
N LEU A 100 -1.97 -12.12 -14.69
CA LEU A 100 -2.93 -11.61 -13.72
C LEU A 100 -3.71 -12.78 -13.12
N LYS A 101 -3.68 -12.88 -11.80
CA LYS A 101 -4.52 -13.79 -11.04
C LYS A 101 -5.61 -12.96 -10.40
N PRO A 102 -6.90 -13.23 -10.64
CA PRO A 102 -7.91 -12.60 -9.82
C PRO A 102 -7.61 -12.92 -8.35
N MET A 103 -7.95 -12.01 -7.44
CA MET A 103 -7.78 -12.19 -6.00
C MET A 103 -9.07 -11.98 -5.25
N PHE A 104 -9.75 -10.88 -5.53
CA PHE A 104 -10.92 -10.46 -4.78
C PHE A 104 -11.88 -9.75 -5.72
N ARG A 105 -13.14 -10.17 -5.69
CA ARG A 105 -14.23 -9.48 -6.38
C ARG A 105 -14.74 -8.38 -5.46
N MET A 106 -14.59 -7.13 -5.88
CA MET A 106 -15.13 -5.99 -5.15
C MET A 106 -16.66 -6.09 -5.09
N PRO A 107 -17.27 -5.77 -3.94
CA PRO A 107 -18.72 -5.80 -3.82
C PRO A 107 -19.38 -4.79 -4.77
N ASP A 108 -20.50 -5.18 -5.38
CA ASP A 108 -21.27 -4.30 -6.23
C ASP A 108 -22.01 -3.25 -5.39
N PHE A 109 -21.46 -2.05 -5.33
CA PHE A 109 -22.16 -0.89 -4.78
C PHE A 109 -23.17 -0.38 -5.80
N ILE A 110 -24.39 -0.91 -5.79
CA ILE A 110 -25.47 -0.44 -6.67
C ILE A 110 -25.75 1.04 -6.37
N SER A 111 -25.42 1.94 -7.31
CA SER A 111 -26.19 3.15 -7.59
C SER A 111 -26.20 3.41 -9.10
N PRO A 112 -27.37 3.57 -9.76
CA PRO A 112 -27.48 3.67 -11.21
C PRO A 112 -26.98 4.99 -11.82
N ARG A 113 -26.56 5.96 -11.00
CA ARG A 113 -26.36 7.35 -11.43
C ARG A 113 -24.96 7.84 -11.12
N THR A 114 -23.96 7.37 -11.86
CA THR A 114 -22.65 8.02 -11.89
C THR A 114 -22.50 8.69 -13.25
N TYR A 115 -22.79 9.99 -13.34
CA TYR A 115 -22.60 10.85 -14.52
C TYR A 115 -21.12 11.19 -14.76
N SER A 116 -20.21 10.25 -14.49
CA SER A 116 -18.78 10.47 -14.57
C SER A 116 -18.22 9.86 -15.85
N ARG A 117 -17.44 10.63 -16.62
CA ARG A 117 -16.56 10.12 -17.69
C ARG A 117 -15.42 9.24 -17.14
N ASP A 118 -15.25 9.22 -15.82
CA ASP A 118 -14.23 8.46 -15.10
C ASP A 118 -14.70 7.01 -14.95
N LYS A 119 -14.00 6.07 -15.60
CA LYS A 119 -14.38 4.64 -15.59
C LYS A 119 -14.20 3.99 -14.21
N ASN A 120 -13.45 4.62 -13.31
CA ASN A 120 -13.07 4.06 -12.01
C ASN A 120 -14.19 4.19 -10.99
N LYS A 121 -14.97 3.12 -10.81
CA LYS A 121 -16.04 3.04 -9.80
C LYS A 121 -15.50 2.90 -8.37
N SER A 122 -14.27 2.41 -8.20
CA SER A 122 -13.62 2.25 -6.91
C SER A 122 -12.13 2.53 -7.04
N LEU A 123 -11.52 3.00 -5.97
CA LEU A 123 -10.14 3.44 -5.91
C LEU A 123 -9.37 2.53 -4.97
N LEU A 124 -8.39 1.78 -5.49
CA LEU A 124 -7.38 1.11 -4.68
C LEU A 124 -6.50 2.17 -4.02
N VAL A 125 -6.55 2.23 -2.68
CA VAL A 125 -5.84 3.25 -1.90
C VAL A 125 -4.48 2.72 -1.46
N ASN A 126 -4.47 1.74 -0.56
CA ASN A 126 -3.25 1.16 0.00
C ASN A 126 -3.51 -0.22 0.60
N SER A 127 -2.42 -0.90 0.99
CA SER A 127 -2.47 -2.07 1.86
C SER A 127 -1.89 -1.73 3.23
N CYS A 128 -2.32 -2.49 4.23
CA CYS A 128 -1.76 -2.43 5.58
C CYS A 128 -1.87 -3.81 6.22
N ASN A 129 -0.73 -4.44 6.55
CA ASN A 129 -0.66 -5.75 7.23
C ASN A 129 -1.54 -6.85 6.58
N GLY A 130 -1.62 -6.85 5.25
CA GLY A 130 -2.40 -7.80 4.47
C GLY A 130 -3.89 -7.52 4.35
N LEU A 131 -4.35 -6.38 4.87
CA LEU A 131 -5.63 -5.80 4.54
C LEU A 131 -5.48 -4.81 3.39
N VAL A 132 -6.51 -4.66 2.56
CA VAL A 132 -6.55 -3.73 1.43
C VAL A 132 -7.71 -2.77 1.62
N TYR A 133 -7.48 -1.50 1.32
CA TYR A 133 -8.47 -0.44 1.46
C TYR A 133 -8.90 0.13 0.11
N PHE A 134 -10.21 0.28 -0.04
CA PHE A 134 -10.84 0.83 -1.24
C PHE A 134 -11.82 1.94 -0.89
N VAL A 135 -11.87 2.95 -1.76
CA VAL A 135 -12.81 4.08 -1.63
C VAL A 135 -13.54 4.30 -2.94
N ARG A 136 -14.82 4.65 -2.87
CA ARG A 136 -15.61 5.10 -4.01
C ARG A 136 -15.34 6.59 -4.26
N ARG A 137 -14.65 6.91 -5.36
CA ARG A 137 -14.29 8.30 -5.71
C ARG A 137 -15.52 9.08 -6.17
N ARG A 138 -15.68 10.33 -5.70
CA ARG A 138 -16.67 11.33 -6.17
C ARG A 138 -18.13 10.84 -6.13
N ALA A 139 -18.46 9.92 -5.22
CA ALA A 139 -19.85 9.53 -5.00
C ALA A 139 -20.42 10.34 -3.83
N GLU A 140 -21.70 10.69 -3.94
CA GLU A 140 -22.44 11.40 -2.88
C GLU A 140 -22.49 10.59 -1.57
N ASP A 141 -22.34 9.26 -1.67
CA ASP A 141 -22.37 8.33 -0.53
C ASP A 141 -20.98 7.96 0.01
N GLU A 142 -19.88 8.51 -0.53
CA GLU A 142 -18.47 8.32 -0.11
C GLU A 142 -18.10 6.90 0.41
N ARG A 143 -18.72 5.85 -0.14
CA ARG A 143 -18.57 4.49 0.40
C ARG A 143 -17.13 4.00 0.34
N SER A 144 -16.67 3.39 1.41
CA SER A 144 -15.36 2.77 1.48
C SER A 144 -15.42 1.44 2.24
N PHE A 145 -14.41 0.60 2.03
CA PHE A 145 -14.35 -0.70 2.67
C PHE A 145 -12.92 -1.18 2.83
N VAL A 146 -12.71 -1.95 3.90
CA VAL A 146 -11.49 -2.73 4.12
C VAL A 146 -11.81 -4.17 3.77
N CYS A 147 -10.91 -4.84 3.05
CA CYS A 147 -11.03 -6.27 2.80
C CYS A 147 -9.75 -7.02 3.12
N ASN A 148 -9.91 -8.30 3.43
CA ASN A 148 -8.83 -9.27 3.30
C ASN A 148 -9.07 -10.08 2.00
N PRO A 149 -8.30 -9.79 0.93
CA PRO A 149 -8.43 -10.49 -0.35
C PRO A 149 -8.22 -12.01 -0.27
N VAL A 150 -7.46 -12.48 0.72
CA VAL A 150 -7.14 -13.91 0.90
C VAL A 150 -8.33 -14.68 1.43
N THR A 151 -8.99 -14.11 2.44
CA THR A 151 -10.13 -14.76 3.11
C THR A 151 -11.45 -14.44 2.40
N ASN A 152 -11.44 -13.53 1.43
CA ASN A 152 -12.62 -13.00 0.74
C ASN A 152 -13.63 -12.36 1.69
N GLU A 153 -13.11 -11.76 2.76
CA GLU A 153 -13.88 -11.03 3.76
C GLU A 153 -13.74 -9.54 3.54
N TYR A 154 -14.80 -8.78 3.79
CA TYR A 154 -14.78 -7.34 3.76
C TYR A 154 -15.68 -6.73 4.83
N LEU A 155 -15.33 -5.51 5.24
CA LEU A 155 -16.08 -4.68 6.17
C LEU A 155 -16.30 -3.31 5.53
N LEU A 156 -17.55 -2.86 5.51
CA LEU A 156 -17.86 -1.50 5.11
C LEU A 156 -17.45 -0.52 6.20
N ILE A 157 -16.87 0.58 5.78
CA ILE A 157 -16.60 1.71 6.64
C ILE A 157 -17.89 2.52 6.79
N PRO A 158 -18.27 2.94 8.01
CA PRO A 158 -19.39 3.85 8.23
C PRO A 158 -19.26 5.10 7.36
N ASP A 159 -20.41 5.55 6.84
CA ASP A 159 -20.48 6.83 6.17
C ASP A 159 -20.08 7.94 7.15
N VAL A 160 -19.59 9.05 6.63
CA VAL A 160 -19.32 10.22 7.45
C VAL A 160 -20.67 10.85 7.78
N ASP A 161 -20.96 11.07 9.06
CA ASP A 161 -22.16 11.79 9.47
C ASP A 161 -22.13 13.20 8.88
N HIS A 162 -22.83 13.37 7.75
CA HIS A 162 -23.18 14.69 7.26
C HIS A 162 -24.30 15.21 8.15
N ASP A 163 -24.02 16.26 8.92
CA ASP A 163 -24.98 16.89 9.83
C ASP A 163 -26.34 17.05 9.11
N PRO A 164 -27.42 16.40 9.58
CA PRO A 164 -28.69 16.33 8.86
C PRO A 164 -29.46 17.65 8.87
N GLU A 165 -28.98 18.70 9.54
CA GLU A 165 -29.59 20.02 9.49
C GLU A 165 -29.02 20.87 8.35
N PRO A 166 -29.81 21.16 7.29
CA PRO A 166 -29.45 22.17 6.30
C PRO A 166 -29.70 23.56 6.90
N ARG A 167 -28.91 23.93 7.92
CA ARG A 167 -28.81 25.33 8.33
C ARG A 167 -27.92 26.03 7.31
N PHE A 168 -28.60 26.48 6.25
CA PHE A 168 -28.09 27.28 5.15
C PHE A 168 -27.28 26.48 4.12
N LEU A 169 -27.34 26.95 2.86
CA LEU A 169 -26.63 26.44 1.67
C LEU A 169 -25.09 26.52 1.77
N SER A 170 -24.48 26.25 2.93
CA SER A 170 -23.07 26.53 3.19
C SER A 170 -22.29 25.25 3.57
N SER A 171 -21.50 24.80 2.59
CA SER A 171 -20.44 23.78 2.64
C SER A 171 -20.85 22.30 2.57
N VAL A 172 -20.82 21.75 1.35
CA VAL A 172 -20.66 20.30 1.16
C VAL A 172 -19.25 19.93 1.64
N VAL A 173 -19.11 19.05 2.63
CA VAL A 173 -17.80 18.50 3.01
C VAL A 173 -17.36 17.51 1.92
N GLN A 174 -16.18 17.71 1.35
CA GLN A 174 -15.62 16.85 0.31
C GLN A 174 -14.40 16.12 0.85
N THR A 175 -14.40 14.78 0.75
CA THR A 175 -13.20 14.01 1.02
C THR A 175 -12.14 14.27 -0.04
N LYS A 176 -10.96 14.70 0.40
CA LYS A 176 -9.78 14.91 -0.45
C LYS A 176 -8.92 13.67 -0.54
N SER A 177 -8.79 12.92 0.56
CA SER A 177 -8.07 11.65 0.58
C SER A 177 -8.40 10.82 1.82
N MET A 178 -8.17 9.52 1.74
CA MET A 178 -8.28 8.59 2.86
C MET A 178 -7.20 7.53 2.79
N TRP A 179 -6.76 7.00 3.93
CA TRP A 179 -5.78 5.93 4.01
C TRP A 179 -6.04 5.00 5.18
N LEU A 180 -5.81 3.71 4.98
CA LEU A 180 -5.79 2.71 6.05
C LEU A 180 -4.42 2.66 6.71
N GLY A 181 -4.40 2.67 8.04
CA GLY A 181 -3.21 2.48 8.85
C GLY A 181 -3.44 1.47 9.96
N TYR A 182 -2.33 1.07 10.58
CA TYR A 182 -2.33 0.23 11.77
C TYR A 182 -1.63 0.99 12.88
N SER A 183 -2.20 0.90 14.07
CA SER A 183 -1.75 1.50 15.32
C SER A 183 -1.15 0.38 16.20
N PRO A 184 0.18 0.15 16.16
CA PRO A 184 0.85 -0.84 17.00
C PRO A 184 0.56 -0.73 18.50
N GLY A 185 0.49 0.49 19.04
CA GLY A 185 0.28 0.77 20.46
C GLY A 185 -1.09 0.37 20.98
N SER A 186 -2.13 0.48 20.15
CA SER A 186 -3.50 0.04 20.52
C SER A 186 -3.95 -1.26 19.84
N ASP A 187 -3.12 -1.86 18.99
CA ASP A 187 -3.45 -3.05 18.15
C ASP A 187 -4.75 -2.85 17.36
N GLN A 188 -4.90 -1.67 16.75
CA GLN A 188 -6.10 -1.30 16.00
C GLN A 188 -5.77 -0.83 14.59
N TYR A 189 -6.65 -1.16 13.65
CA TYR A 189 -6.66 -0.51 12.34
C TYR A 189 -7.44 0.78 12.40
N LYS A 190 -6.95 1.80 11.70
CA LYS A 190 -7.55 3.13 11.67
C LYS A 190 -7.63 3.64 10.23
N VAL A 191 -8.63 4.43 9.92
CA VAL A 191 -8.72 5.16 8.65
C VAL A 191 -8.54 6.63 8.94
N LEU A 192 -7.52 7.24 8.32
CA LEU A 192 -7.38 8.69 8.26
C LEU A 192 -8.19 9.20 7.08
N ARG A 193 -8.97 10.25 7.29
CA ARG A 193 -9.70 11.01 6.27
C ARG A 193 -9.26 12.46 6.32
N LEU A 194 -8.89 13.00 5.17
CA LEU A 194 -8.67 14.44 4.97
C LEU A 194 -9.82 14.99 4.12
N PHE A 195 -10.40 16.09 4.56
CA PHE A 195 -11.56 16.70 3.91
C PHE A 195 -11.45 18.22 3.84
N SER A 196 -12.18 18.83 2.91
CA SER A 196 -12.33 20.27 2.81
C SER A 196 -13.79 20.66 2.69
N HIS A 197 -14.10 21.92 2.95
CA HIS A 197 -15.41 22.49 2.68
C HIS A 197 -15.48 22.94 1.21
N SER A 198 -16.47 22.48 0.44
CA SER A 198 -16.57 22.69 -1.03
C SER A 198 -16.68 24.16 -1.46
N TYR A 199 -17.01 25.05 -0.53
CA TYR A 199 -17.06 26.50 -0.73
C TYR A 199 -16.16 27.26 0.26
N GLY A 200 -15.28 26.54 0.96
CA GLY A 200 -14.28 27.11 1.87
C GLY A 200 -12.98 27.43 1.15
N ASP A 201 -12.05 28.03 1.90
CA ASP A 201 -10.66 28.17 1.46
C ASP A 201 -10.10 26.77 1.14
N PRO A 202 -9.45 26.53 -0.02
CA PRO A 202 -8.76 25.28 -0.31
C PRO A 202 -7.71 24.87 0.75
N LEU A 203 -7.26 25.82 1.57
CA LEU A 203 -6.38 25.60 2.72
C LEU A 203 -7.15 25.27 4.01
N ASP A 204 -8.47 25.42 4.05
CA ASP A 204 -9.29 25.03 5.20
C ASP A 204 -9.61 23.53 5.14
N MET A 205 -8.58 22.75 5.46
CA MET A 205 -8.60 21.30 5.54
C MET A 205 -8.87 20.83 6.97
N GLY A 206 -9.71 19.81 7.11
CA GLY A 206 -9.89 19.05 8.32
C GLY A 206 -9.36 17.62 8.18
N ALA A 207 -9.03 17.03 9.32
CA ALA A 207 -8.62 15.64 9.44
C ALA A 207 -9.44 14.92 10.50
N GLU A 208 -9.92 13.74 10.15
CA GLU A 208 -10.66 12.84 11.03
C GLU A 208 -10.05 11.43 10.98
N VAL A 209 -10.21 10.70 12.08
CA VAL A 209 -9.77 9.31 12.19
C VAL A 209 -10.94 8.46 12.66
N LEU A 210 -11.11 7.31 12.00
CA LEU A 210 -12.02 6.25 12.43
C LEU A 210 -11.20 5.05 12.88
N VAL A 211 -11.53 4.48 14.04
CA VAL A 211 -11.06 3.13 14.38
C VAL A 211 -11.91 2.12 13.62
N VAL A 212 -11.28 1.28 12.81
CA VAL A 212 -12.02 0.32 11.97
C VAL A 212 -12.77 -0.66 12.88
N GLY A 213 -14.08 -0.79 12.65
CA GLY A 213 -14.97 -1.61 13.47
C GLY A 213 -15.84 -0.82 14.45
N THR A 214 -15.58 0.47 14.63
CA THR A 214 -16.49 1.41 15.31
C THR A 214 -17.39 2.14 14.31
N ASP A 215 -18.30 2.96 14.79
CA ASP A 215 -19.28 3.72 14.01
C ASP A 215 -19.01 5.22 13.92
N SER A 216 -18.13 5.78 14.76
CA SER A 216 -17.91 7.23 14.84
C SER A 216 -16.54 7.69 14.34
N TRP A 217 -16.53 8.76 13.55
CA TRP A 217 -15.32 9.50 13.18
C TRP A 217 -14.90 10.48 14.29
N LYS A 218 -13.62 10.51 14.62
CA LYS A 218 -13.01 11.44 15.59
C LYS A 218 -12.28 12.55 14.86
N LEU A 219 -12.66 13.80 15.10
CA LEU A 219 -11.94 14.97 14.61
C LEU A 219 -10.55 15.07 15.27
N ILE A 220 -9.50 15.17 14.45
CA ILE A 220 -8.10 15.34 14.89
C ILE A 220 -7.66 16.80 14.81
N GLY A 221 -8.21 17.55 13.85
CA GLY A 221 -7.92 18.97 13.66
C GLY A 221 -7.42 19.27 12.25
N LYS A 222 -6.53 20.27 12.12
CA LYS A 222 -6.00 20.71 10.83
C LYS A 222 -4.69 19.97 10.49
N PRO A 223 -4.57 19.34 9.31
CA PRO A 223 -3.30 18.77 8.87
C PRO A 223 -2.26 19.86 8.57
N PRO A 224 -0.95 19.58 8.66
CA PRO A 224 0.10 20.50 8.23
C PRO A 224 -0.02 20.67 6.71
N LEU A 225 -0.08 21.92 6.26
CA LEU A 225 -0.40 22.26 4.88
C LEU A 225 0.85 22.66 4.10
N GLY A 226 1.17 21.84 3.10
CA GLY A 226 1.80 22.28 1.85
C GLY A 226 0.75 22.25 0.73
N ARG A 227 -0.15 23.24 0.66
CA ARG A 227 -1.19 23.35 -0.40
C ARG A 227 -2.06 22.08 -0.60
N GLU A 228 -2.81 22.02 -1.71
CA GLU A 228 -3.89 21.06 -1.96
C GLU A 228 -3.41 19.60 -1.93
N ILE A 229 -4.19 18.69 -1.31
CA ILE A 229 -3.92 17.24 -1.28
C ILE A 229 -4.87 16.54 -2.25
N SER A 230 -4.37 15.57 -3.02
CA SER A 230 -5.16 14.79 -3.97
C SER A 230 -5.10 13.29 -3.71
N TRP A 231 -6.13 12.57 -4.15
CA TRP A 231 -6.20 11.09 -4.20
C TRP A 231 -5.06 10.41 -5.00
N ASP A 232 -4.30 11.21 -5.73
CA ASP A 232 -3.22 10.81 -6.62
C ASP A 232 -1.84 11.19 -6.03
N CYS A 233 -1.80 11.72 -4.79
CA CYS A 233 -0.56 12.03 -4.07
C CYS A 233 0.29 10.77 -3.84
N CYS A 234 1.60 10.91 -4.05
CA CYS A 234 2.57 9.87 -3.73
C CYS A 234 2.58 9.65 -2.21
N SER A 235 2.08 8.50 -1.76
CA SER A 235 1.96 8.15 -0.35
C SER A 235 2.37 6.72 -0.08
N THR A 236 2.98 6.46 1.07
CA THR A 236 3.41 5.12 1.48
C THR A 236 3.27 4.96 2.99
N THR A 237 3.10 3.73 3.46
CA THR A 237 3.05 3.41 4.88
C THR A 237 4.30 2.65 5.30
N LEU A 238 4.83 2.99 6.48
CA LEU A 238 5.96 2.31 7.09
C LEU A 238 5.79 2.34 8.61
N ASN A 239 5.83 1.16 9.25
CA ASN A 239 5.80 1.02 10.72
C ASN A 239 4.65 1.78 11.42
N GLY A 240 3.44 1.72 10.86
CA GLY A 240 2.27 2.40 11.45
C GLY A 240 2.23 3.91 11.22
N VAL A 241 3.13 4.44 10.38
CA VAL A 241 3.15 5.85 9.99
C VAL A 241 2.86 5.95 8.48
N LEU A 242 1.95 6.85 8.12
CA LEU A 242 1.69 7.23 6.73
C LEU A 242 2.61 8.40 6.37
N TYR A 243 3.25 8.32 5.21
CA TYR A 243 4.04 9.39 4.62
C TYR A 243 3.45 9.77 3.27
N TRP A 244 3.44 11.06 2.95
CA TRP A 244 3.07 11.53 1.63
C TRP A 244 3.88 12.76 1.24
N LEU A 245 4.02 12.93 -0.08
CA LEU A 245 4.45 14.18 -0.67
C LEU A 245 3.23 15.06 -0.90
N ASP A 246 3.41 16.34 -0.63
CA ASP A 246 2.44 17.36 -1.02
C ASP A 246 2.38 17.52 -2.57
N GLN A 247 1.45 18.32 -3.08
CA GLN A 247 1.37 18.55 -4.52
C GLN A 247 2.60 19.26 -5.10
N THR A 248 3.32 20.04 -4.29
CA THR A 248 4.56 20.69 -4.78
C THR A 248 5.73 19.73 -4.85
N CYS A 249 5.62 18.54 -4.24
CA CYS A 249 6.67 17.54 -4.17
C CYS A 249 7.94 18.10 -3.50
N LYS A 250 7.77 18.97 -2.49
CA LYS A 250 8.88 19.62 -1.77
C LYS A 250 8.96 19.25 -0.31
N ASP A 251 7.85 18.85 0.29
CA ASP A 251 7.78 18.53 1.71
C ASP A 251 7.27 17.11 1.90
N ILE A 252 7.86 16.39 2.85
CA ILE A 252 7.38 15.07 3.27
C ILE A 252 6.61 15.24 4.57
N PHE A 253 5.29 15.04 4.48
CA PHE A 253 4.42 15.02 5.65
C PHE A 253 4.19 13.59 6.12
N PHE A 254 3.88 13.47 7.40
CA PHE A 254 3.48 12.19 7.97
C PHE A 254 2.31 12.29 8.94
N PHE A 255 1.67 11.15 9.14
CA PHE A 255 0.67 10.92 10.17
C PHE A 255 0.99 9.62 10.92
N ASP A 256 1.23 9.75 12.23
CA ASP A 256 1.48 8.63 13.14
C ASP A 256 0.13 8.10 13.64
N PHE A 257 -0.26 6.89 13.23
CA PHE A 257 -1.57 6.32 13.61
C PHE A 257 -1.66 5.93 15.09
N ASP A 258 -0.53 5.71 15.77
CA ASP A 258 -0.50 5.45 17.21
C ASP A 258 -0.77 6.70 18.01
N LYS A 259 -0.05 7.76 17.69
CA LYS A 259 -0.14 9.03 18.43
C LYS A 259 -1.25 9.94 17.91
N GLU A 260 -1.78 9.65 16.72
CA GLU A 260 -2.74 10.48 15.99
C GLU A 260 -2.23 11.93 15.79
N ILE A 261 -0.93 12.06 15.53
CA ILE A 261 -0.28 13.35 15.31
C ILE A 261 0.26 13.44 13.89
N PHE A 262 0.24 14.67 13.38
CA PHE A 262 0.93 15.03 12.17
C PHE A 262 2.35 15.50 12.45
N GLY A 263 3.20 15.39 11.44
CA GLY A 263 4.49 16.05 11.43
C GLY A 263 5.08 16.11 10.04
N GLU A 264 6.33 16.54 9.99
CA GLU A 264 7.10 16.72 8.77
C GLU A 264 8.49 16.09 8.94
N ILE A 265 9.03 15.60 7.82
CA ILE A 265 10.40 15.11 7.74
C ILE A 265 11.13 15.93 6.70
N ALA A 266 12.30 16.45 7.08
CA ALA A 266 13.15 17.18 6.16
C ALA A 266 13.66 16.27 5.03
N LEU A 267 13.68 16.83 3.81
CA LEU A 267 14.34 16.21 2.68
C LEU A 267 15.86 16.06 2.93
N PRO A 268 16.56 15.15 2.22
CA PRO A 268 18.03 15.04 2.24
C PRO A 268 18.77 16.40 2.25
N SER A 269 19.76 16.55 3.12
CA SER A 269 20.45 17.83 3.33
C SER A 269 21.31 18.26 2.14
N GLU A 270 21.66 17.34 1.25
CA GLU A 270 22.33 17.63 -0.02
C GLU A 270 21.44 18.42 -1.00
N TYR A 271 20.16 18.57 -0.69
CA TYR A 271 19.28 19.48 -1.42
C TYR A 271 19.47 20.92 -0.96
N GLY A 272 20.28 21.67 -1.72
CA GLY A 272 20.21 23.13 -1.71
C GLY A 272 18.98 23.63 -2.49
N ASP A 273 18.54 24.86 -2.19
CA ASP A 273 17.41 25.52 -2.87
C ASP A 273 17.52 25.49 -4.41
N GLU A 274 18.74 25.58 -4.93
CA GLU A 274 19.01 25.51 -6.37
C GLU A 274 18.65 24.13 -6.95
N LEU A 275 18.97 23.03 -6.25
CA LEU A 275 18.65 21.68 -6.72
C LEU A 275 17.15 21.43 -6.63
N LEU A 276 16.50 21.83 -5.53
CA LEU A 276 15.04 21.74 -5.37
C LEU A 276 14.28 22.49 -6.45
N SER A 277 14.82 23.61 -6.95
CA SER A 277 14.21 24.37 -8.05
C SER A 277 14.24 23.64 -9.40
N LYS A 278 15.14 22.65 -9.55
CA LYS A 278 15.34 21.85 -10.76
C LYS A 278 14.69 20.47 -10.67
N ILE A 279 14.15 20.08 -9.52
CA ILE A 279 13.41 18.82 -9.38
C ILE A 279 12.10 18.95 -10.15
N GLU A 280 11.88 18.05 -11.10
CA GLU A 280 10.69 18.05 -11.94
C GLU A 280 9.63 17.09 -11.40
N PHE A 281 10.04 15.88 -11.02
CA PHE A 281 9.18 14.86 -10.44
C PHE A 281 9.83 14.25 -9.21
N MET A 282 9.02 14.00 -8.18
CA MET A 282 9.41 13.29 -6.97
C MET A 282 8.40 12.19 -6.65
N SER A 283 8.85 11.12 -6.02
CA SER A 283 7.97 10.07 -5.50
C SER A 283 8.53 9.48 -4.20
N ILE A 284 7.63 8.92 -3.40
CA ILE A 284 7.94 8.31 -2.10
C ILE A 284 7.54 6.84 -2.10
N GLY A 285 8.37 6.01 -1.49
CA GLY A 285 8.18 4.57 -1.42
C GLY A 285 8.90 3.95 -0.24
N VAL A 286 8.99 2.63 -0.23
CA VAL A 286 9.73 1.88 0.79
C VAL A 286 10.67 0.91 0.07
N LEU A 287 11.95 0.92 0.45
CA LEU A 287 12.95 -0.02 -0.05
C LEU A 287 13.69 -0.64 1.11
N GLY A 288 13.70 -1.98 1.19
CA GLY A 288 14.41 -2.71 2.25
C GLY A 288 13.94 -2.36 3.66
N GLY A 289 12.66 -2.00 3.84
CA GLY A 289 12.10 -1.58 5.13
C GLY A 289 12.44 -0.13 5.53
N CYS A 290 13.08 0.63 4.66
CA CYS A 290 13.41 2.04 4.89
C CYS A 290 12.56 2.95 3.98
N LEU A 291 12.27 4.16 4.45
CA LEU A 291 11.63 5.18 3.62
C LEU A 291 12.56 5.55 2.47
N SER A 292 12.03 5.60 1.25
CA SER A 292 12.80 5.95 0.06
C SER A 292 12.17 7.12 -0.68
N LEU A 293 13.02 8.00 -1.18
CA LEU A 293 12.65 9.13 -2.01
C LEU A 293 13.30 8.96 -3.37
N SER A 294 12.54 9.12 -4.45
CA SER A 294 13.08 9.16 -5.80
C SER A 294 12.74 10.48 -6.46
N PHE A 295 13.63 10.98 -7.30
CA PHE A 295 13.36 12.16 -8.10
C PHE A 295 14.21 12.17 -9.35
N ASN A 296 13.76 12.93 -10.35
CA ASN A 296 14.56 13.32 -11.49
C ASN A 296 14.85 14.82 -11.44
N VAL A 297 16.04 15.20 -11.89
CA VAL A 297 16.40 16.59 -12.14
C VAL A 297 16.06 16.92 -13.59
N HIS A 298 15.59 18.14 -13.85
CA HIS A 298 15.38 18.64 -15.20
C HIS A 298 16.60 18.37 -16.09
N ASP A 299 16.37 17.87 -17.31
CA ASP A 299 17.38 17.44 -18.30
C ASP A 299 18.32 16.29 -17.88
N ALA A 300 18.15 15.69 -16.71
CA ALA A 300 18.95 14.53 -16.31
C ALA A 300 18.34 13.22 -16.87
N PRO A 301 19.13 12.36 -17.55
CA PRO A 301 18.66 11.08 -18.06
C PRO A 301 18.63 9.99 -16.96
N HIS A 302 18.54 10.37 -15.69
CA HIS A 302 18.55 9.45 -14.56
C HIS A 302 17.61 9.91 -13.44
N VAL A 303 17.26 8.94 -12.60
CA VAL A 303 16.50 9.11 -11.38
C VAL A 303 17.42 8.74 -10.21
N ASP A 304 17.56 9.65 -9.27
CA ASP A 304 18.25 9.36 -8.02
C ASP A 304 17.26 8.77 -7.02
N ILE A 305 17.69 7.71 -6.30
CA ILE A 305 16.92 7.13 -5.21
C ILE A 305 17.73 7.24 -3.92
N TRP A 306 17.13 7.96 -2.97
CA TRP A 306 17.62 8.15 -1.62
C TRP A 306 16.87 7.25 -0.66
N VAL A 307 17.57 6.78 0.37
CA VAL A 307 17.00 5.94 1.41
C VAL A 307 17.37 6.53 2.77
N MET A 308 16.37 6.65 3.64
CA MET A 308 16.53 7.10 5.03
C MET A 308 16.75 5.87 5.91
N GLU A 309 17.99 5.65 6.35
CA GLU A 309 18.33 4.47 7.14
C GLU A 309 17.86 4.59 8.60
N ASN A 310 17.85 5.81 9.15
CA ASN A 310 17.35 6.11 10.48
C ASN A 310 16.15 7.05 10.39
N LEU A 311 14.95 6.49 10.51
CA LEU A 311 13.69 7.22 10.33
C LEU A 311 13.62 8.49 11.21
N GLY A 312 13.30 9.62 10.58
CA GLY A 312 13.20 10.94 11.24
C GLY A 312 14.55 11.68 11.39
N ASN A 313 15.69 11.04 11.13
CA ASN A 313 16.98 11.70 11.10
C ASN A 313 17.34 12.11 9.67
N GLN A 314 17.37 13.42 9.39
CA GLN A 314 17.71 13.98 8.09
C GLN A 314 19.11 13.56 7.61
N GLU A 315 20.09 13.47 8.50
CA GLU A 315 21.47 13.08 8.15
C GLU A 315 21.60 11.61 7.74
N SER A 316 20.54 10.80 7.94
CA SER A 316 20.53 9.39 7.55
C SER A 316 20.05 9.15 6.13
N TRP A 317 19.61 10.20 5.43
CA TRP A 317 19.38 10.12 4.01
C TRP A 317 20.69 9.86 3.29
N SER A 318 20.71 8.84 2.43
CA SER A 318 21.84 8.58 1.55
C SER A 318 21.39 8.19 0.16
N LYS A 319 22.08 8.70 -0.87
CA LYS A 319 21.84 8.31 -2.25
C LYS A 319 22.30 6.87 -2.46
N LYS A 320 21.34 5.95 -2.56
CA LYS A 320 21.62 4.51 -2.61
C LYS A 320 21.63 3.97 -4.03
N TYR A 321 20.86 4.59 -4.93
CA TYR A 321 20.76 4.18 -6.33
C TYR A 321 20.73 5.37 -7.27
N ILE A 322 21.33 5.17 -8.45
CA ILE A 322 21.20 6.02 -9.62
C ILE A 322 20.63 5.12 -10.72
N VAL A 323 19.43 5.44 -11.17
CA VAL A 323 18.67 4.68 -12.16
C VAL A 323 18.76 5.42 -13.48
N ASP A 324 19.46 4.84 -14.45
CA ASP A 324 19.47 5.39 -15.81
C ASP A 324 18.05 5.24 -16.40
N ALA A 325 17.34 6.35 -16.48
CA ALA A 325 15.93 6.43 -16.87
C ALA A 325 15.84 6.72 -18.36
N VAL A 326 16.31 5.76 -19.16
CA VAL A 326 16.40 5.88 -20.62
C VAL A 326 15.69 4.70 -21.26
N SER A 327 14.90 4.98 -22.30
CA SER A 327 14.24 3.94 -23.09
C SER A 327 15.26 3.11 -23.88
N PRO A 328 14.89 1.92 -24.39
CA PRO A 328 15.75 1.15 -25.30
C PRO A 328 16.20 1.92 -26.56
N SER A 329 15.45 2.96 -26.96
CA SER A 329 15.79 3.82 -28.09
C SER A 329 16.71 4.99 -27.72
N GLY A 330 17.16 5.08 -26.46
CA GLY A 330 18.05 6.14 -25.99
C GLY A 330 17.35 7.44 -25.55
N MET A 331 16.02 7.46 -25.46
CA MET A 331 15.27 8.66 -25.06
C MET A 331 15.11 8.73 -23.54
N PRO A 332 15.37 9.88 -22.89
CA PRO A 332 15.10 10.05 -21.47
C PRO A 332 13.62 9.82 -21.14
N LEU A 333 13.38 9.14 -20.03
CA LEU A 333 12.06 8.88 -19.48
C LEU A 333 11.80 9.85 -18.34
N TYR A 334 10.85 10.76 -18.55
CA TYR A 334 10.44 11.75 -17.58
C TYR A 334 9.24 11.26 -16.78
N GLY A 335 9.10 11.70 -15.53
CA GLY A 335 7.96 11.40 -14.67
C GLY A 335 8.33 10.90 -13.29
N GLN A 336 7.32 10.62 -12.48
CA GLN A 336 7.48 10.06 -11.13
C GLN A 336 7.87 8.58 -11.21
N PHE A 337 8.90 8.17 -10.48
CA PHE A 337 9.34 6.77 -10.38
C PHE A 337 9.20 6.28 -8.95
N ARG A 338 8.04 5.75 -8.57
CA ARG A 338 7.80 5.27 -7.21
C ARG A 338 8.53 3.96 -6.95
N PRO A 339 9.49 3.90 -6.01
CA PRO A 339 10.11 2.64 -5.62
C PRO A 339 9.12 1.75 -4.88
N LEU A 340 9.00 0.49 -5.31
CA LEU A 340 8.14 -0.50 -4.66
C LEU A 340 8.93 -1.48 -3.81
N GLN A 341 9.97 -2.08 -4.38
CA GLN A 341 10.80 -3.08 -3.69
C GLN A 341 12.04 -3.45 -4.50
N VAL A 342 12.98 -4.14 -3.84
CA VAL A 342 14.12 -4.82 -4.48
C VAL A 342 13.78 -6.30 -4.60
N LEU A 343 13.89 -6.85 -5.81
CA LEU A 343 13.66 -8.27 -6.08
C LEU A 343 14.87 -9.11 -5.62
N ARG A 344 14.70 -10.44 -5.48
CA ARG A 344 15.80 -11.37 -5.18
C ARG A 344 16.93 -11.34 -6.21
N SER A 345 16.62 -10.95 -7.46
CA SER A 345 17.64 -10.72 -8.50
C SER A 345 18.55 -9.52 -8.21
N GLY A 346 18.18 -8.66 -7.27
CA GLY A 346 18.80 -7.36 -7.00
C GLY A 346 18.28 -6.24 -7.90
N GLU A 347 17.33 -6.53 -8.79
CA GLU A 347 16.66 -5.50 -9.60
C GLU A 347 15.66 -4.69 -8.74
N ILE A 348 15.47 -3.43 -9.09
CA ILE A 348 14.55 -2.52 -8.38
C ILE A 348 13.26 -2.43 -9.18
N LEU A 349 12.14 -2.80 -8.57
CA LEU A 349 10.82 -2.67 -9.15
C LEU A 349 10.20 -1.32 -8.76
N MET A 350 9.69 -0.59 -9.75
CA MET A 350 9.15 0.75 -9.60
C MET A 350 7.85 0.91 -10.40
N LEU A 351 7.00 1.84 -9.96
CA LEU A 351 5.92 2.38 -10.80
C LEU A 351 6.39 3.68 -11.44
N TRP A 352 6.35 3.74 -12.76
CA TRP A 352 6.59 4.94 -13.53
C TRP A 352 5.27 5.62 -13.89
N THR A 353 5.16 6.91 -13.59
CA THR A 353 3.96 7.76 -13.75
C THR A 353 2.68 7.19 -13.12
N ASN A 354 2.82 6.35 -12.09
CA ASN A 354 1.73 5.61 -11.42
C ASN A 354 0.96 4.62 -12.32
N ASN A 355 1.50 4.29 -13.51
CA ASN A 355 0.78 3.51 -14.52
C ASN A 355 1.57 2.29 -15.00
N ASP A 356 2.85 2.50 -15.32
CA ASP A 356 3.70 1.46 -15.88
C ASP A 356 4.59 0.86 -14.79
N LEU A 357 4.72 -0.45 -14.80
CA LEU A 357 5.69 -1.13 -13.96
C LEU A 357 7.01 -1.22 -14.74
N VAL A 358 8.10 -0.81 -14.10
CA VAL A 358 9.44 -0.85 -14.66
C VAL A 358 10.39 -1.51 -13.68
N CYS A 359 11.36 -2.24 -14.21
CA CYS A 359 12.36 -2.95 -13.43
C CYS A 359 13.74 -2.46 -13.85
N TYR A 360 14.55 -2.04 -12.88
CA TYR A 360 15.90 -1.56 -13.13
C TYR A 360 16.93 -2.59 -12.70
N ASN A 361 17.77 -3.00 -13.64
CA ASN A 361 18.90 -3.87 -13.37
C ASN A 361 20.17 -3.05 -13.19
N ARG A 362 20.72 -3.09 -11.98
CA ARG A 362 21.89 -2.30 -11.59
C ARG A 362 23.18 -2.76 -12.28
N ARG A 363 23.28 -4.04 -12.66
CA ARG A 363 24.53 -4.61 -13.20
C ARG A 363 24.79 -4.15 -14.62
N ASN A 364 23.75 -4.15 -15.45
CA ASN A 364 23.81 -3.73 -16.84
C ASN A 364 23.29 -2.30 -17.07
N LYS A 365 22.84 -1.63 -16.00
CA LYS A 365 22.26 -0.28 -16.03
C LYS A 365 21.11 -0.14 -17.04
N SER A 366 20.25 -1.15 -17.10
CA SER A 366 19.10 -1.14 -18.02
C SER A 366 17.79 -1.05 -17.26
N LEU A 367 16.91 -0.17 -17.72
CA LEU A 367 15.50 -0.17 -17.35
C LEU A 367 14.70 -1.01 -18.35
N ARG A 368 13.85 -1.90 -17.85
CA ARG A 368 12.93 -2.71 -18.66
C ARG A 368 11.49 -2.47 -18.21
N TYR A 369 10.57 -2.41 -19.16
CA TYR A 369 9.15 -2.46 -18.86
C TYR A 369 8.79 -3.85 -18.34
N ALA A 370 8.04 -3.89 -17.26
CA ALA A 370 7.46 -5.09 -16.68
C ALA A 370 5.93 -4.95 -16.79
N GLY A 371 5.29 -5.55 -17.80
CA GLY A 371 3.83 -5.53 -17.90
C GLY A 371 3.25 -4.36 -18.71
N PHE A 372 2.15 -3.79 -18.22
CA PHE A 372 0.91 -3.33 -18.88
C PHE A 372 0.93 -2.37 -20.09
N HIS A 373 2.06 -2.15 -20.75
CA HIS A 373 2.20 -1.19 -21.85
C HIS A 373 1.17 -1.35 -22.99
N TRP A 374 0.61 -2.57 -23.18
CA TRP A 374 -0.43 -2.87 -24.19
C TRP A 374 -1.87 -2.93 -23.67
N LEU A 375 -2.15 -2.90 -22.36
CA LEU A 375 -3.52 -3.08 -21.85
C LEU A 375 -4.45 -1.88 -22.09
N GLN A 376 -3.96 -0.77 -22.65
CA GLN A 376 -4.69 0.50 -22.86
C GLN A 376 -5.43 1.01 -21.60
N THR A 377 -5.11 0.45 -20.44
CA THR A 377 -5.73 0.69 -19.14
C THR A 377 -4.62 0.68 -18.10
N ASN A 378 -4.51 1.77 -17.36
CA ASN A 378 -3.46 1.93 -16.35
C ASN A 378 -3.98 1.42 -15.01
N PRO A 379 -3.39 0.33 -14.46
CA PRO A 379 -3.82 -0.16 -13.16
C PRO A 379 -3.28 0.71 -12.05
N ARG A 380 -4.06 0.82 -10.96
CA ARG A 380 -3.48 1.15 -9.67
C ARG A 380 -2.78 -0.08 -9.12
N ALA A 381 -1.56 0.10 -8.65
CA ALA A 381 -0.73 -0.95 -8.10
C ALA A 381 -0.30 -0.63 -6.67
N ILE A 382 -0.34 -1.63 -5.80
CA ILE A 382 0.18 -1.53 -4.44
C ILE A 382 1.03 -2.76 -4.12
N GLY A 383 2.05 -2.58 -3.29
CA GLY A 383 2.67 -3.70 -2.59
C GLY A 383 1.68 -4.31 -1.60
N PHE A 384 1.61 -5.64 -1.56
CA PHE A 384 0.65 -6.40 -0.76
C PHE A 384 1.34 -7.63 -0.18
N THR A 385 1.31 -7.74 1.15
CA THR A 385 1.75 -8.94 1.88
C THR A 385 0.50 -9.67 2.36
N PRO A 386 0.10 -10.79 1.74
CA PRO A 386 -1.13 -11.46 2.11
C PRO A 386 -1.19 -11.94 3.56
N SER A 387 -2.37 -11.86 4.17
CA SER A 387 -2.63 -12.31 5.54
C SER A 387 -3.68 -13.41 5.57
N LEU A 388 -3.42 -14.45 6.35
CA LEU A 388 -4.33 -15.58 6.56
C LEU A 388 -5.24 -15.40 7.79
N ILE A 389 -5.08 -14.29 8.50
CA ILE A 389 -5.90 -13.90 9.65
C ILE A 389 -7.29 -13.50 9.12
N SER A 390 -8.35 -13.99 9.75
CA SER A 390 -9.70 -13.57 9.37
C SER A 390 -9.85 -12.06 9.57
N LEU A 391 -10.59 -11.39 8.70
CA LEU A 391 -10.86 -9.96 8.83
C LEU A 391 -11.57 -9.66 10.16
N LYS A 392 -12.44 -10.59 10.59
CA LYS A 392 -13.13 -10.53 11.87
C LYS A 392 -12.15 -10.44 13.05
N ASP A 393 -11.16 -11.33 13.09
CA ASP A 393 -10.15 -11.37 14.16
C ASP A 393 -9.18 -10.19 14.06
N ALA A 394 -8.81 -9.79 12.84
CA ALA A 394 -7.90 -8.68 12.62
C ALA A 394 -8.49 -7.34 13.08
N LEU A 395 -9.79 -7.13 12.87
CA LEU A 395 -10.51 -5.90 13.22
C LEU A 395 -11.22 -5.98 14.58
N SER A 396 -11.20 -7.14 15.25
CA SER A 396 -11.95 -7.39 16.50
C SER A 396 -13.44 -7.07 16.40
N VAL A 397 -14.06 -7.37 15.25
CA VAL A 397 -15.49 -7.13 14.99
C VAL A 397 -16.33 -8.40 15.16
N ASN A 398 -17.64 -8.26 15.33
CA ASN A 398 -18.54 -9.41 15.49
C ASN A 398 -18.87 -10.09 14.15
N GLU A 399 -18.98 -9.30 13.08
CA GLU A 399 -19.41 -9.76 11.77
C GLU A 399 -18.60 -9.11 10.66
N VAL A 400 -18.40 -9.86 9.58
CA VAL A 400 -17.81 -9.40 8.32
C VAL A 400 -18.64 -9.99 7.19
N ARG A 401 -18.58 -9.35 6.02
CA ARG A 401 -19.27 -9.84 4.82
C ARG A 401 -18.31 -10.65 3.97
N HIS A 402 -18.85 -11.55 3.15
CA HIS A 402 -18.07 -12.39 2.25
C HIS A 402 -18.40 -12.07 0.78
N THR A 403 -17.41 -12.19 -0.09
CA THR A 403 -17.60 -12.16 -1.54
C THR A 403 -17.35 -13.55 -2.14
N GLU A 404 -17.95 -13.82 -3.31
CA GLU A 404 -17.69 -15.07 -4.02
C GLU A 404 -16.22 -15.17 -4.42
N ARG A 405 -15.65 -16.37 -4.22
CA ARG A 405 -14.29 -16.66 -4.67
C ARG A 405 -14.23 -16.59 -6.19
N PRO A 406 -13.22 -15.92 -6.77
CA PRO A 406 -13.11 -15.87 -8.22
C PRO A 406 -12.66 -17.20 -8.88
N TRP A 407 -12.37 -18.25 -8.10
CA TRP A 407 -11.95 -19.58 -8.55
C TRP A 407 -12.49 -20.71 -7.66
#